data_AF-A0A7J6VA03-F1
#
_entry.id   AF-A0A7J6VA03-F1
#
_cell.length_a   1.000
_cell.length_b   1.000
_cell.length_c   1.000
_cell.angle_alpha   90.00
_cell.angle_beta   90.00
_cell.angle_gamma   90.00
#
_symmetry.space_group_name_H-M   'P 1'
#
loop_
_entity.id
_entity.type
_entity.pdbx_description
1 polymer ?
#
loop_
_entity_poly.entity_id
_entity_poly.type
_entity_poly.pdbx_seq_one_letter_code
_entity_poly.pdbx_strand_id
1 'polypeptide(L)'
;MSTGLCLGAAIAGVNLVTRWSVDFNENACETIKHNHPETKVRCEAAEYFLCLLKIWKKLCERHSLIEPDSNEDEEDKDDCYDSLRVWENLCEKSPTMETDLDDVEESKHDSIKSSKNFDVEKMLDICFGIPDGYKKPGVYFKVRWEGYDSSHDSWEPIEGLSDCPDRVREFVTNGHRTNIFPLPVPDYALSFKEGKSLKPFGRLWWDETVSTVVTRAEPHNQIILHPLQDRVLTIRENARIQGFPDYYRLMGGVKERYKQVGNAVAVPVAQALGYALGMAYLSISGDEPLIILPQEFPERLWFAKR
;
A
#
# COMPACT_ATOMS: atom_id res chain seq x y z
N MET A 1 -0.78 7.70 20.47
CA MET A 1 -1.91 6.77 20.72
C MET A 1 -1.48 5.30 20.54
N SER A 2 -0.57 4.72 21.35
CA SER A 2 -0.06 3.35 21.05
C SER A 2 -0.38 2.26 22.08
N THR A 3 -0.53 2.58 23.37
CA THR A 3 -0.65 1.54 24.40
C THR A 3 -1.99 0.80 24.38
N GLY A 4 -3.10 1.52 24.16
CA GLY A 4 -4.44 0.91 24.09
C GLY A 4 -4.63 -0.03 22.89
N LEU A 5 -4.02 0.30 21.74
CA LEU A 5 -4.11 -0.51 20.52
C LEU A 5 -3.34 -1.83 20.68
N CYS A 6 -2.15 -1.79 21.27
CA CYS A 6 -1.35 -2.99 21.51
C CYS A 6 -2.02 -3.95 22.50
N LEU A 7 -2.67 -3.42 23.54
CA LEU A 7 -3.42 -4.22 24.51
C LEU A 7 -4.64 -4.89 23.87
N GLY A 8 -5.42 -4.15 23.07
CA GLY A 8 -6.56 -4.70 22.35
C GLY A 8 -6.17 -5.81 21.36
N ALA A 9 -5.06 -5.62 20.64
CA ALA A 9 -4.53 -6.63 19.73
C ALA A 9 -4.01 -7.87 20.48
N ALA A 10 -3.31 -7.69 21.61
CA ALA A 10 -2.86 -8.80 22.43
C ALA A 10 -4.02 -9.65 22.94
N ILE A 11 -5.15 -9.03 23.32
CA ILE A 11 -6.39 -9.74 23.70
C ILE A 11 -6.97 -10.53 22.51
N ALA A 12 -6.82 -10.01 21.28
CA ALA A 12 -7.22 -10.71 20.05
C ALA A 12 -6.21 -11.78 19.59
N GLY A 13 -5.18 -12.09 20.40
CA GLY A 13 -4.13 -13.06 20.05
C GLY A 13 -3.13 -12.54 19.02
N VAL A 14 -3.15 -11.24 18.72
CA VAL A 14 -2.26 -10.59 17.76
C VAL A 14 -1.13 -9.90 18.52
N ASN A 15 0.10 -10.39 18.34
CA ASN A 15 1.28 -9.77 18.94
C ASN A 15 1.73 -8.55 18.12
N LEU A 16 1.25 -7.36 18.47
CA LEU A 16 1.72 -6.12 17.89
C LEU A 16 3.01 -5.65 18.57
N VAL A 17 4.09 -5.60 17.81
CA VAL A 17 5.36 -5.01 18.23
C VAL A 17 5.51 -3.64 17.57
N THR A 18 5.47 -2.57 18.36
CA THR A 18 5.71 -1.22 17.88
C THR A 18 7.20 -1.04 17.56
N ARG A 19 7.57 -1.19 16.28
CA ARG A 19 8.96 -0.96 15.85
C ARG A 19 9.27 0.50 15.59
N TRP A 20 8.27 1.27 15.16
CA TRP A 20 8.39 2.65 14.74
C TRP A 20 7.30 3.49 15.39
N SER A 21 7.65 4.70 15.80
CA SER A 21 6.72 5.72 16.25
C SER A 21 7.13 7.07 15.69
N VAL A 22 6.18 7.83 15.19
CA VAL A 22 6.38 9.19 14.68
C VAL A 22 5.41 10.12 15.37
N ASP A 23 5.93 11.20 15.91
CA ASP A 23 5.15 12.27 16.54
C ASP A 23 5.88 13.59 16.29
N PHE A 24 5.15 14.70 16.22
CA PHE A 24 5.77 16.02 16.05
C PHE A 24 6.10 16.68 17.40
N ASN A 25 5.51 16.19 18.51
CA ASN A 25 5.74 16.71 19.85
C ASN A 25 6.92 16.00 20.52
N GLU A 26 7.99 16.75 20.75
CA GLU A 26 9.23 16.26 21.37
C GLU A 26 8.99 15.56 22.72
N ASN A 27 8.13 16.12 23.58
CA ASN A 27 7.82 15.52 24.88
C ASN A 27 7.13 14.15 24.73
N ALA A 28 6.27 14.00 23.71
CA ALA A 28 5.61 12.72 23.42
C ALA A 28 6.64 11.71 22.92
N CYS A 29 7.56 12.14 22.04
CA CYS A 29 8.65 11.30 21.58
C CYS A 29 9.55 10.81 22.73
N GLU A 30 9.95 11.69 23.64
CA GLU A 30 10.75 11.34 24.82
C GLU A 30 10.03 10.33 25.71
N THR A 31 8.74 10.55 25.95
CA THR A 31 7.90 9.64 26.74
C THR A 31 7.85 8.25 26.11
N ILE A 32 7.72 8.16 24.78
CA ILE A 32 7.70 6.86 24.08
C ILE A 32 9.08 6.20 24.14
N LYS A 33 10.16 6.94 23.93
CA LYS A 33 11.54 6.41 24.04
C LYS A 33 11.80 5.84 25.43
N HIS A 34 11.29 6.50 26.48
CA HIS A 34 11.45 6.04 27.86
C HIS A 34 10.68 4.75 28.14
N ASN A 35 9.43 4.67 27.68
CA ASN A 35 8.55 3.53 27.96
C ASN A 35 8.80 2.32 27.04
N HIS A 36 9.33 2.54 25.84
CA HIS A 36 9.54 1.53 24.81
C HIS A 36 10.94 1.69 24.17
N PRO A 37 12.01 1.29 24.88
CA PRO A 37 13.40 1.47 24.41
C PRO A 37 13.70 0.74 23.08
N GLU A 38 12.93 -0.30 22.76
CA GLU A 38 13.00 -1.04 21.50
C GLU A 38 12.35 -0.32 20.30
N THR A 39 11.54 0.72 20.56
CA THR A 39 10.83 1.46 19.52
C THR A 39 11.73 2.55 18.94
N LYS A 40 11.89 2.58 17.62
CA LYS A 40 12.53 3.70 16.92
C LYS A 40 11.56 4.88 16.87
N VAL A 41 11.84 5.92 17.65
CA VAL A 41 10.99 7.12 17.75
C VAL A 41 11.60 8.26 16.94
N ARG A 42 10.83 8.79 15.98
CA ARG A 42 11.21 9.96 15.18
C ARG A 42 10.32 11.15 15.56
N CYS A 43 10.96 12.30 15.73
CA CYS A 43 10.31 13.56 16.12
C CYS A 43 10.18 14.46 14.89
N GLU A 44 9.16 14.22 14.08
CA GLU A 44 8.92 14.94 12.83
C GLU A 44 7.44 14.90 12.45
N ALA A 45 7.04 15.71 11.47
CA ALA A 45 5.69 15.67 10.91
C ALA A 45 5.43 14.31 10.23
N ALA A 46 4.25 13.73 10.45
CA ALA A 46 3.89 12.43 9.88
C ALA A 46 3.89 12.46 8.35
N GLU A 47 3.54 13.61 7.76
CA GLU A 47 3.59 13.85 6.32
C GLU A 47 5.03 13.73 5.78
N TYR A 48 6.01 14.27 6.50
CA TYR A 48 7.43 14.19 6.11
C TYR A 48 7.97 12.78 6.21
N PHE A 49 7.63 12.05 7.27
CA PHE A 49 8.02 10.66 7.38
C PHE A 49 7.36 9.80 6.29
N LEU A 50 6.08 10.04 5.97
CA LEU A 50 5.41 9.32 4.89
C LEU A 50 6.09 9.57 3.53
N CYS A 51 6.43 10.84 3.23
CA CYS A 51 7.20 11.19 2.04
C CYS A 51 8.56 10.47 2.02
N LEU A 52 9.27 10.44 3.15
CA LEU A 52 10.53 9.72 3.29
C LEU A 52 10.37 8.23 2.96
N LEU A 53 9.29 7.57 3.42
CA LEU A 53 9.04 6.16 3.11
C LEU A 53 8.76 5.94 1.62
N LYS A 54 7.98 6.84 0.98
CA LYS A 54 7.71 6.80 -0.47
C LYS A 54 9.00 6.94 -1.28
N ILE A 55 9.83 7.93 -0.92
CA ILE A 55 11.15 8.15 -1.52
C ILE A 55 12.05 6.94 -1.31
N TRP A 56 12.07 6.37 -0.11
CA TRP A 56 12.83 5.18 0.22
C TRP A 56 12.42 3.97 -0.64
N LYS A 57 11.12 3.76 -0.86
CA LYS A 57 10.60 2.72 -1.77
C LYS A 57 11.13 2.93 -3.19
N LYS A 58 11.01 4.14 -3.75
CA LYS A 58 11.49 4.45 -5.11
C LYS A 58 13.01 4.27 -5.24
N LEU A 59 13.79 4.68 -4.24
CA LEU A 59 15.24 4.42 -4.22
C LEU A 59 15.56 2.92 -4.22
N CYS A 60 14.79 2.12 -3.48
CA CYS A 60 14.94 0.66 -3.48
C CYS A 60 14.56 0.03 -4.84
N GLU A 61 13.47 0.49 -5.47
CA GLU A 61 13.06 0.06 -6.82
C GLU A 61 14.14 0.39 -7.86
N ARG A 62 14.68 1.60 -7.85
CA ARG A 62 15.76 2.05 -8.77
C ARG A 62 17.00 1.16 -8.69
N HIS A 63 17.33 0.68 -7.50
CA HIS A 63 18.46 -0.22 -7.28
C HIS A 63 18.10 -1.70 -7.34
N SER A 64 16.92 -2.04 -7.89
CA SER A 64 16.44 -3.42 -8.08
C SER A 64 16.42 -4.24 -6.77
N LEU A 65 16.19 -3.59 -5.63
CA LEU A 65 16.06 -4.24 -4.33
C LEU A 65 14.63 -4.72 -4.07
N ILE A 66 13.65 -4.15 -4.78
CA ILE A 66 12.21 -4.44 -4.68
C ILE A 66 11.63 -4.51 -6.09
N GLU A 67 10.66 -5.40 -6.31
CA GLU A 67 9.92 -5.45 -7.56
C GLU A 67 8.95 -4.26 -7.66
N PRO A 68 8.90 -3.55 -8.81
CA PRO A 68 7.96 -2.46 -9.00
C PRO A 68 6.52 -2.97 -8.96
N ASP A 69 5.63 -2.25 -8.27
CA ASP A 69 4.21 -2.61 -8.18
C ASP A 69 3.54 -2.47 -9.55
N SER A 70 3.05 -3.58 -10.11
CA SER A 70 2.38 -3.60 -11.43
C SER A 70 0.99 -2.94 -11.46
N ASN A 71 0.56 -2.32 -10.36
CA ASN A 71 -0.78 -1.72 -10.21
C ASN A 71 -0.73 -0.23 -9.77
N GLU A 72 0.44 0.40 -9.75
CA GLU A 72 0.53 1.85 -9.58
C GLU A 72 0.18 2.50 -10.93
N ASP A 73 -1.07 2.96 -11.06
CA ASP A 73 -1.49 3.77 -12.21
C ASP A 73 -0.58 5.00 -12.33
N GLU A 74 -0.10 5.25 -13.55
CA GLU A 74 0.67 6.42 -13.95
C GLU A 74 -0.10 7.71 -13.62
N GLU A 75 0.15 8.33 -12.47
CA GLU A 75 0.18 9.78 -12.22
C GLU A 75 0.27 10.06 -10.71
N ASP A 76 1.34 9.64 -10.05
CA ASP A 76 1.73 10.24 -8.78
C ASP A 76 2.25 11.66 -9.05
N LYS A 77 1.33 12.63 -9.11
CA LYS A 77 1.58 14.07 -8.97
C LYS A 77 1.78 14.42 -7.49
N ASP A 78 2.59 13.62 -6.79
CA ASP A 78 2.94 13.89 -5.41
C ASP A 78 4.24 14.72 -5.41
N ASP A 79 4.14 15.95 -4.89
CA ASP A 79 5.24 16.93 -4.85
C ASP A 79 6.50 16.36 -4.16
N CYS A 80 6.37 15.31 -3.35
CA CYS A 80 7.51 14.68 -2.68
C CYS A 80 8.55 14.06 -3.62
N TYR A 81 8.18 13.75 -4.86
CA TYR A 81 9.09 13.15 -5.84
C TYR A 81 9.88 14.17 -6.66
N ASP A 82 9.58 15.47 -6.55
CA ASP A 82 10.20 16.49 -7.40
C ASP A 82 11.73 16.52 -7.26
N SER A 83 12.25 16.50 -6.03
CA SER A 83 13.69 16.42 -5.76
C SER A 83 14.34 15.15 -6.33
N LEU A 84 13.63 14.02 -6.24
CA LEU A 84 14.11 12.74 -6.76
C LEU A 84 14.20 12.78 -8.30
N ARG A 85 13.16 13.29 -8.97
CA ARG A 85 13.10 13.46 -10.43
C ARG A 85 14.20 14.40 -10.93
N VAL A 86 14.45 15.51 -10.22
CA VAL A 86 15.54 16.44 -10.57
C VAL A 86 16.89 15.73 -10.46
N TRP A 87 17.13 15.00 -9.37
CA TRP A 87 18.38 14.26 -9.17
C TRP A 87 18.60 13.16 -10.23
N GLU A 88 17.57 12.40 -10.57
CA GLU A 88 17.64 11.39 -11.63
C GLU A 88 18.06 12.00 -12.98
N ASN A 89 17.43 13.11 -13.35
CA ASN A 89 17.79 13.84 -14.57
C ASN A 89 19.23 14.37 -14.54
N LEU A 90 19.75 14.78 -13.38
CA LEU A 90 21.14 15.24 -13.24
C LEU A 90 22.14 14.08 -13.35
N CYS A 91 21.83 12.92 -12.77
CA CYS A 91 22.66 11.71 -12.86
C CYS A 91 22.74 11.15 -14.29
N GLU A 92 21.71 11.36 -15.11
CA GLU A 92 21.69 10.92 -16.50
C GLU A 92 22.39 11.90 -17.45
N LYS A 93 22.51 13.17 -17.05
CA LYS A 93 23.14 14.23 -17.84
C LYS A 93 24.65 14.36 -17.64
N SER A 94 25.27 13.65 -16.69
CA SER A 94 26.72 13.64 -16.49
C SER A 94 27.38 12.69 -17.52
N PRO A 95 27.97 13.20 -18.61
CA PRO A 95 28.55 12.36 -19.65
C PRO A 95 30.02 12.10 -19.32
N THR A 96 30.43 10.86 -19.47
CA THR A 96 31.80 10.50 -19.87
C THR A 96 32.30 11.44 -20.98
N MET A 97 33.51 11.97 -20.77
CA MET A 97 34.33 12.86 -21.61
C MET A 97 34.19 12.79 -23.15
N GLU A 98 34.47 13.96 -23.77
CA GLU A 98 34.81 14.32 -25.17
C GLU A 98 33.62 14.57 -26.13
N THR A 99 33.27 15.81 -26.50
CA THR A 99 33.92 16.64 -27.53
C THR A 99 33.16 17.98 -27.72
N ASP A 100 33.95 19.01 -28.04
CA ASP A 100 33.69 20.22 -28.83
C ASP A 100 32.73 21.35 -28.36
N LEU A 101 33.39 22.43 -27.92
CA LEU A 101 33.13 23.86 -28.09
C LEU A 101 31.98 24.27 -29.04
N ASP A 102 31.00 25.04 -28.55
CA ASP A 102 30.84 26.48 -28.83
C ASP A 102 29.48 27.01 -28.32
N ASP A 103 29.54 28.20 -27.70
CA ASP A 103 28.49 29.21 -27.46
C ASP A 103 27.17 28.84 -26.77
N VAL A 104 26.89 29.51 -25.63
CA VAL A 104 25.67 30.33 -25.38
C VAL A 104 25.81 31.08 -24.04
N GLU A 105 25.32 32.32 -24.08
CA GLU A 105 25.58 33.50 -23.26
C GLU A 105 25.30 33.43 -21.75
N GLU A 106 26.14 34.14 -20.99
CA GLU A 106 25.96 34.51 -19.59
C GLU A 106 24.67 35.33 -19.36
N SER A 107 23.88 34.92 -18.36
CA SER A 107 23.05 35.87 -17.62
C SER A 107 23.36 35.78 -16.13
N LYS A 108 23.78 36.92 -15.58
CA LYS A 108 24.33 37.11 -14.25
C LYS A 108 23.24 37.08 -13.17
N HIS A 109 23.45 36.28 -12.12
CA HIS A 109 23.00 36.63 -10.78
C HIS A 109 24.06 36.21 -9.75
N ASP A 110 24.62 37.21 -9.09
CA ASP A 110 25.69 37.14 -8.08
C ASP A 110 25.32 36.30 -6.86
N SER A 111 26.08 35.23 -6.61
CA SER A 111 26.82 35.03 -5.35
C SER A 111 27.75 33.83 -5.50
N ILE A 112 28.99 34.12 -5.88
CA ILE A 112 30.08 33.15 -5.95
C ILE A 112 30.41 32.69 -4.52
N LYS A 113 29.83 31.57 -4.08
CA LYS A 113 30.53 30.64 -3.18
C LYS A 113 31.43 29.82 -4.08
N SER A 114 32.74 29.88 -3.85
CA SER A 114 33.71 29.01 -4.52
C SER A 114 33.21 27.57 -4.51
N SER A 115 32.90 26.99 -5.67
CA SER A 115 32.54 25.58 -5.80
C SER A 115 33.78 24.74 -5.52
N LYS A 116 34.06 24.55 -4.23
CA LYS A 116 34.99 23.51 -3.79
C LYS A 116 34.19 22.22 -3.84
N ASN A 117 34.54 21.35 -4.76
CA ASN A 117 34.05 19.99 -4.75
C ASN A 117 34.74 19.28 -3.58
N PHE A 118 33.95 18.67 -2.71
CA PHE A 118 34.43 17.90 -1.56
C PHE A 118 34.08 16.44 -1.78
N ASP A 119 35.03 15.56 -1.49
CA ASP A 119 34.81 14.11 -1.63
C ASP A 119 33.97 13.58 -0.47
N VAL A 120 33.01 12.72 -0.81
CA VAL A 120 32.11 12.08 0.15
C VAL A 120 32.70 10.76 0.63
N GLU A 121 33.00 10.67 1.93
CA GLU A 121 33.46 9.43 2.57
C GLU A 121 32.31 8.43 2.66
N LYS A 122 31.18 8.84 3.27
CA LYS A 122 29.99 8.00 3.46
C LYS A 122 28.73 8.81 3.75
N MET A 123 27.58 8.24 3.45
CA MET A 123 26.28 8.73 3.88
C MET A 123 25.91 8.15 5.24
N LEU A 124 25.41 8.98 6.15
CA LEU A 124 25.08 8.61 7.52
C LEU A 124 23.57 8.44 7.74
N ASP A 125 22.75 9.30 7.15
CA ASP A 125 21.30 9.33 7.35
C ASP A 125 20.59 9.98 6.17
N ILE A 126 19.27 9.82 6.10
CA ILE A 126 18.38 10.44 5.10
C ILE A 126 17.13 11.00 5.78
N CYS A 127 16.69 12.17 5.35
CA CYS A 127 15.42 12.76 5.77
C CYS A 127 14.71 13.44 4.60
N PHE A 128 13.41 13.62 4.77
CA PHE A 128 12.60 14.47 3.92
C PHE A 128 12.05 15.61 4.77
N GLY A 129 12.22 16.86 4.34
CA GLY A 129 11.77 18.01 5.12
C GLY A 129 12.68 19.22 4.91
N ILE A 130 12.72 20.11 5.90
CA ILE A 130 13.52 21.35 5.86
C ILE A 130 14.55 21.29 6.99
N PRO A 131 15.77 20.81 6.73
CA PRO A 131 16.85 20.87 7.72
C PRO A 131 17.22 22.31 8.09
N ASP A 132 17.83 22.49 9.25
CA ASP A 132 18.29 23.80 9.74
C ASP A 132 19.18 24.51 8.71
N GLY A 133 18.75 25.69 8.27
CA GLY A 133 19.46 26.49 7.27
C GLY A 133 18.88 26.46 5.85
N TYR A 134 17.90 25.59 5.58
CA TYR A 134 17.21 25.52 4.28
C TYR A 134 15.81 26.14 4.35
N LYS A 135 15.27 26.52 3.18
CA LYS A 135 13.94 27.17 3.06
C LYS A 135 12.92 26.34 2.28
N LYS A 136 13.35 25.25 1.66
CA LYS A 136 12.51 24.41 0.80
C LYS A 136 12.52 22.97 1.34
N PRO A 137 11.38 22.29 1.34
CA PRO A 137 11.34 20.87 1.62
C PRO A 137 12.00 20.11 0.46
N GLY A 138 12.72 19.05 0.79
CA GLY A 138 13.39 18.20 -0.19
C GLY A 138 13.95 16.94 0.45
N VAL A 139 14.68 16.15 -0.34
CA VAL A 139 15.40 14.97 0.14
C VAL A 139 16.81 15.39 0.53
N TYR A 140 17.20 15.10 1.76
CA TYR A 140 18.52 15.42 2.27
C TYR A 140 19.22 14.18 2.80
N PHE A 141 20.53 14.09 2.53
CA PHE A 141 21.40 13.10 3.13
C PHE A 141 22.36 13.76 4.11
N LYS A 142 22.60 13.10 5.23
CA LYS A 142 23.66 13.51 6.16
C LYS A 142 24.98 12.94 5.67
N VAL A 143 25.92 13.80 5.33
CA VAL A 143 27.17 13.44 4.66
C VAL A 143 28.33 13.49 5.64
N ARG A 144 29.19 12.46 5.61
CA ARG A 144 30.55 12.50 6.18
C ARG A 144 31.53 12.84 5.07
N TRP A 145 32.23 13.96 5.22
CA TRP A 145 33.22 14.43 4.25
C TRP A 145 34.58 13.76 4.45
N GLU A 146 35.24 13.39 3.35
CA GLU A 146 36.54 12.74 3.40
C GLU A 146 37.60 13.68 4.01
N GLY A 147 38.35 13.17 4.99
CA GLY A 147 39.38 13.94 5.70
C GLY A 147 38.85 14.89 6.78
N TYR A 148 37.54 14.91 7.04
CA TYR A 148 36.92 15.69 8.10
C TYR A 148 36.35 14.80 9.22
N ASP A 149 36.30 15.35 10.42
CA ASP A 149 35.71 14.68 11.58
C ASP A 149 34.17 14.85 11.63
N SER A 150 33.54 14.22 12.62
CA SER A 150 32.08 14.29 12.81
C SER A 150 31.54 15.68 13.10
N SER A 151 32.39 16.66 13.43
CA SER A 151 31.92 18.02 13.69
C SER A 151 31.54 18.76 12.39
N HIS A 152 31.97 18.24 11.24
CA HIS A 152 31.72 18.80 9.92
C HIS A 152 30.58 18.09 9.18
N ASP A 153 29.87 17.16 9.81
CA ASP A 153 28.71 16.51 9.21
C ASP A 153 27.64 17.54 8.84
N SER A 154 27.27 17.57 7.57
CA SER A 154 26.23 18.46 7.06
C SER A 154 25.12 17.70 6.35
N TRP A 155 23.92 18.29 6.34
CA TRP A 155 22.80 17.82 5.54
C TRP A 155 22.90 18.42 4.15
N GLU A 156 23.05 17.59 3.13
CA GLU A 156 23.14 18.02 1.75
C GLU A 156 21.91 17.57 0.94
N PRO A 157 21.37 18.45 0.08
CA PRO A 157 20.27 18.10 -0.80
C PRO A 157 20.69 17.02 -1.79
N ILE A 158 19.78 16.10 -2.10
CA ILE A 158 20.06 14.98 -3.03
C ILE A 158 20.55 15.49 -4.38
N GLU A 159 20.03 16.62 -4.87
CA GLU A 159 20.40 17.23 -6.14
C GLU A 159 21.90 17.59 -6.20
N GLY A 160 22.50 17.95 -5.06
CA GLY A 160 23.94 18.25 -4.95
C GLY A 160 24.84 17.01 -4.90
N LEU A 161 24.24 15.81 -4.83
CA LEU A 161 24.94 14.52 -4.79
C LEU A 161 24.90 13.77 -6.13
N SER A 162 24.54 14.47 -7.22
CA SER A 162 24.53 13.91 -8.58
C SER A 162 25.90 13.39 -9.03
N ASP A 163 26.98 13.95 -8.49
CA ASP A 163 28.36 13.60 -8.86
C ASP A 163 28.84 12.31 -8.18
N CYS A 164 28.11 11.79 -7.19
CA CYS A 164 28.49 10.59 -6.43
C CYS A 164 27.35 9.56 -6.25
N PRO A 165 26.69 9.11 -7.35
CA PRO A 165 25.52 8.23 -7.28
C PRO A 165 25.83 6.86 -6.64
N ASP A 166 27.08 6.40 -6.73
CA ASP A 166 27.50 5.14 -6.13
C ASP A 166 27.45 5.16 -4.59
N ARG A 167 27.72 6.32 -3.97
CA ARG A 167 27.62 6.48 -2.50
C ARG A 167 26.17 6.41 -2.03
N VAL A 168 25.25 6.99 -2.80
CA VAL A 168 23.80 6.88 -2.54
C VAL A 168 23.36 5.43 -2.69
N ARG A 169 23.78 4.74 -3.76
CA ARG A 169 23.49 3.32 -3.99
C ARG A 169 23.98 2.43 -2.84
N GLU A 170 25.21 2.66 -2.37
CA GLU A 170 25.80 1.92 -1.25
C GLU A 170 24.96 2.08 0.02
N PHE A 171 24.56 3.33 0.34
CA PHE A 171 23.71 3.63 1.48
C PHE A 171 22.35 2.95 1.39
N VAL A 172 21.67 3.05 0.24
CA VAL A 172 20.34 2.44 0.06
C VAL A 172 20.42 0.92 0.16
N THR A 173 21.44 0.30 -0.46
CA THR A 173 21.63 -1.15 -0.42
C THR A 173 21.88 -1.66 1.00
N ASN A 174 22.78 -0.99 1.73
CA ASN A 174 23.09 -1.35 3.12
C ASN A 174 21.92 -1.05 4.06
N GLY A 175 21.22 0.06 3.85
CA GLY A 175 20.04 0.45 4.61
C GLY A 175 18.87 -0.53 4.42
N HIS A 176 18.66 -1.00 3.20
CA HIS A 176 17.64 -2.01 2.90
C HIS A 176 17.96 -3.34 3.60
N ARG A 177 19.22 -3.80 3.51
CA ARG A 177 19.69 -5.03 4.20
C ARG A 177 19.53 -4.95 5.72
N THR A 178 19.73 -3.77 6.30
CA THR A 178 19.65 -3.54 7.75
C THR A 178 18.26 -3.06 8.21
N ASN A 179 17.29 -2.94 7.30
CA ASN A 179 15.94 -2.46 7.56
C ASN A 179 15.93 -1.12 8.31
N ILE A 180 16.70 -0.13 7.82
CA ILE A 180 16.74 1.20 8.43
C ILE A 180 15.40 1.92 8.33
N PHE A 181 14.55 1.59 7.35
CA PHE A 181 13.18 2.09 7.21
C PHE A 181 12.21 0.94 6.91
N PRO A 182 10.95 1.05 7.35
CA PRO A 182 9.90 0.17 6.85
C PRO A 182 9.61 0.49 5.37
N LEU A 183 9.04 -0.47 4.64
CA LEU A 183 8.43 -0.16 3.35
C LEU A 183 7.07 0.52 3.58
N PRO A 184 6.62 1.40 2.66
CA PRO A 184 5.30 1.99 2.74
C PRO A 184 4.23 0.91 2.92
N VAL A 185 3.26 1.19 3.79
CA VAL A 185 2.05 0.37 3.84
C VAL A 185 1.35 0.53 2.49
N PRO A 186 0.92 -0.55 1.83
CA PRO A 186 0.26 -0.42 0.53
C PRO A 186 -0.91 0.57 0.58
N ASP A 187 -1.08 1.40 -0.45
CA ASP A 187 -2.04 2.51 -0.44
C ASP A 187 -3.47 2.07 -0.13
N TYR A 188 -3.85 0.85 -0.53
CA TYR A 188 -5.16 0.29 -0.20
C TYR A 188 -5.40 0.13 1.31
N ALA A 189 -4.36 -0.13 2.10
CA ALA A 189 -4.46 -0.21 3.56
C ALA A 189 -4.52 1.18 4.23
N LEU A 190 -4.18 2.24 3.49
CA LEU A 190 -4.24 3.64 3.91
C LEU A 190 -5.39 4.44 3.28
N SER A 191 -6.26 3.79 2.49
CA SER A 191 -7.37 4.44 1.80
C SER A 191 -8.48 4.88 2.79
N PHE A 192 -8.24 6.01 3.46
CA PHE A 192 -9.15 6.71 4.35
C PHE A 192 -9.78 7.91 3.63
N LYS A 193 -11.08 7.85 3.32
CA LYS A 193 -11.90 9.07 3.14
C LYS A 193 -12.60 9.37 4.46
N GLU A 194 -12.43 10.59 4.98
CA GLU A 194 -13.16 11.11 6.16
C GLU A 194 -13.05 10.22 7.42
N GLY A 195 -11.93 9.51 7.57
CA GLY A 195 -11.55 8.87 8.83
C GLY A 195 -12.15 7.50 9.13
N LYS A 196 -12.89 6.85 8.21
CA LYS A 196 -13.36 5.46 8.42
C LYS A 196 -13.44 4.63 7.13
N SER A 197 -12.59 3.60 7.03
CA SER A 197 -12.80 2.47 6.11
C SER A 197 -12.76 1.18 6.93
N LEU A 198 -13.92 0.58 7.20
CA LEU A 198 -14.04 -0.70 7.92
C LEU A 198 -13.90 -1.93 7.00
N LYS A 199 -13.67 -1.69 5.70
CA LYS A 199 -13.70 -2.73 4.67
C LYS A 199 -12.36 -3.47 4.51
N PRO A 200 -11.20 -2.79 4.45
CA PRO A 200 -9.92 -3.47 4.29
C PRO A 200 -9.69 -4.45 5.43
N PHE A 201 -9.38 -5.70 5.08
CA PHE A 201 -9.10 -6.78 6.04
C PHE A 201 -10.19 -7.01 7.08
N GLY A 202 -11.45 -6.68 6.75
CA GLY A 202 -12.58 -6.95 7.63
C GLY A 202 -12.87 -8.45 7.73
N ARG A 203 -13.25 -8.89 8.93
CA ARG A 203 -13.66 -10.25 9.22
C ARG A 203 -15.17 -10.32 9.37
N LEU A 204 -15.77 -11.33 8.74
CA LEU A 204 -17.20 -11.60 8.87
C LEU A 204 -17.51 -12.23 10.22
N TRP A 205 -18.75 -12.07 10.68
CA TRP A 205 -19.30 -12.82 11.81
C TRP A 205 -20.50 -13.69 11.39
N TRP A 206 -20.90 -14.62 12.27
CA TRP A 206 -21.92 -15.64 11.95
C TRP A 206 -23.34 -15.08 11.79
N ASP A 207 -23.62 -13.93 12.40
CA ASP A 207 -24.88 -13.19 12.33
C ASP A 207 -24.86 -12.07 11.27
N GLU A 208 -23.75 -11.91 10.56
CA GLU A 208 -23.61 -10.94 9.48
C GLU A 208 -23.99 -11.53 8.13
N THR A 209 -24.24 -10.66 7.16
CA THR A 209 -24.48 -11.04 5.77
C THR A 209 -23.40 -10.50 4.85
N VAL A 210 -23.11 -11.25 3.80
CA VAL A 210 -22.27 -10.75 2.70
C VAL A 210 -23.19 -10.02 1.73
N SER A 211 -23.04 -8.69 1.64
CA SER A 211 -23.91 -7.83 0.82
C SER A 211 -23.92 -8.24 -0.65
N THR A 212 -22.73 -8.44 -1.24
CA THR A 212 -22.56 -8.95 -2.59
C THR A 212 -21.35 -9.87 -2.64
N VAL A 213 -21.54 -11.11 -3.06
CA VAL A 213 -20.42 -12.01 -3.37
C VAL A 213 -19.76 -11.52 -4.66
N VAL A 214 -18.52 -11.06 -4.57
CA VAL A 214 -17.77 -10.51 -5.70
C VAL A 214 -16.82 -11.52 -6.33
N THR A 215 -16.23 -11.13 -7.46
CA THR A 215 -15.37 -11.99 -8.28
C THR A 215 -13.93 -12.14 -7.79
N ARG A 216 -13.51 -11.32 -6.82
CA ARG A 216 -12.15 -11.30 -6.26
C ARG A 216 -12.17 -11.68 -4.79
N ALA A 217 -11.15 -12.39 -4.35
CA ALA A 217 -11.01 -12.83 -2.95
C ALA A 217 -10.07 -11.94 -2.12
N GLU A 218 -9.51 -10.88 -2.71
CA GLU A 218 -8.52 -10.02 -2.08
C GLU A 218 -9.16 -9.19 -0.96
N PRO A 219 -8.63 -9.18 0.28
CA PRO A 219 -9.27 -8.50 1.42
C PRO A 219 -9.05 -6.98 1.43
N HIS A 220 -8.35 -6.43 0.44
CA HIS A 220 -7.86 -5.05 0.45
C HIS A 220 -8.97 -4.00 0.53
N ASN A 221 -10.15 -4.29 0.01
CA ASN A 221 -11.28 -3.36 -0.06
C ASN A 221 -12.62 -3.98 0.34
N GLN A 222 -12.60 -5.13 1.05
CA GLN A 222 -13.79 -5.89 1.40
C GLN A 222 -13.64 -6.73 2.67
N ILE A 223 -14.78 -6.93 3.33
CA ILE A 223 -14.93 -7.81 4.49
C ILE A 223 -15.14 -9.24 3.97
N ILE A 224 -14.07 -10.03 3.91
CA ILE A 224 -14.07 -11.38 3.32
C ILE A 224 -13.27 -12.40 4.13
N LEU A 225 -12.74 -12.01 5.30
CA LEU A 225 -12.04 -12.94 6.17
C LEU A 225 -13.03 -13.86 6.89
N HIS A 226 -12.66 -15.14 7.01
CA HIS A 226 -13.46 -16.15 7.67
C HIS A 226 -13.66 -15.82 9.17
N PRO A 227 -14.82 -16.08 9.80
CA PRO A 227 -15.09 -15.66 11.18
C PRO A 227 -14.11 -16.15 12.24
N LEU A 228 -13.55 -17.36 12.06
CA LEU A 228 -12.65 -17.99 13.04
C LEU A 228 -11.27 -18.35 12.51
N GLN A 229 -11.04 -18.29 11.19
CA GLN A 229 -9.82 -18.84 10.58
C GLN A 229 -9.06 -17.71 9.89
N ASP A 230 -7.73 -17.73 9.94
CA ASP A 230 -6.88 -16.68 9.34
C ASP A 230 -6.71 -16.88 7.83
N ARG A 231 -7.84 -16.81 7.12
CA ARG A 231 -7.93 -16.91 5.67
C ARG A 231 -9.15 -16.15 5.15
N VAL A 232 -9.15 -15.87 3.85
CA VAL A 232 -10.34 -15.41 3.12
C VAL A 232 -11.37 -16.54 2.96
N LEU A 233 -12.62 -16.17 2.70
CA LEU A 233 -13.66 -17.14 2.33
C LEU A 233 -13.23 -17.94 1.10
N THR A 234 -13.37 -19.26 1.19
CA THR A 234 -13.11 -20.18 0.09
C THR A 234 -14.12 -20.01 -1.03
N ILE A 235 -13.75 -20.49 -2.22
CA ILE A 235 -14.65 -20.58 -3.36
C ILE A 235 -15.96 -21.30 -2.99
N ARG A 236 -15.89 -22.33 -2.14
CA ARG A 236 -17.06 -23.12 -1.76
C ARG A 236 -17.98 -22.40 -0.78
N GLU A 237 -17.41 -21.65 0.16
CA GLU A 237 -18.20 -20.79 1.03
C GLU A 237 -18.93 -19.71 0.21
N ASN A 238 -18.24 -19.03 -0.70
CA ASN A 238 -18.86 -18.08 -1.61
C ASN A 238 -19.94 -18.72 -2.52
N ALA A 239 -19.69 -19.94 -3.00
CA ALA A 239 -20.67 -20.67 -3.81
C ALA A 239 -21.95 -20.98 -3.01
N ARG A 240 -21.83 -21.37 -1.74
CA ARG A 240 -22.99 -21.60 -0.87
C ARG A 240 -23.76 -20.31 -0.58
N ILE A 241 -23.08 -19.19 -0.40
CA ILE A 241 -23.73 -17.87 -0.25
C ILE A 241 -24.55 -17.53 -1.50
N GLN A 242 -24.06 -17.86 -2.69
CA GLN A 242 -24.80 -17.76 -3.96
C GLN A 242 -25.85 -18.87 -4.17
N GLY A 243 -26.04 -19.76 -3.19
CA GLY A 243 -27.00 -20.85 -3.22
C GLY A 243 -26.65 -22.00 -4.18
N PHE A 244 -25.40 -22.09 -4.63
CA PHE A 244 -24.97 -23.23 -5.44
C PHE A 244 -25.11 -24.53 -4.64
N PRO A 245 -25.64 -25.60 -5.26
CA PRO A 245 -25.61 -26.90 -4.64
C PRO A 245 -24.17 -27.39 -4.53
N ASP A 246 -23.85 -28.09 -3.43
CA ASP A 246 -22.49 -28.54 -3.15
C ASP A 246 -21.92 -29.49 -4.22
N TYR A 247 -22.79 -30.20 -4.94
CA TYR A 247 -22.41 -31.05 -6.07
C TYR A 247 -22.03 -30.28 -7.34
N TYR A 248 -22.29 -28.97 -7.42
CA TYR A 248 -21.95 -28.16 -8.59
C TYR A 248 -20.44 -27.92 -8.66
N ARG A 249 -19.81 -28.47 -9.70
CA ARG A 249 -18.36 -28.43 -9.91
C ARG A 249 -17.96 -27.19 -10.72
N LEU A 250 -17.13 -26.34 -10.11
CA LEU A 250 -16.51 -25.19 -10.78
C LEU A 250 -15.17 -25.60 -11.39
N MET A 251 -14.90 -25.15 -12.62
CA MET A 251 -13.72 -25.54 -13.39
C MET A 251 -12.74 -24.37 -13.55
N GLY A 252 -11.46 -24.67 -13.85
CA GLY A 252 -10.43 -23.65 -14.07
C GLY A 252 -9.63 -23.27 -12.82
N GLY A 253 -8.84 -22.22 -12.95
CA GLY A 253 -7.94 -21.73 -11.90
C GLY A 253 -8.68 -21.16 -10.68
N VAL A 254 -7.98 -20.91 -9.57
CA VAL A 254 -8.60 -20.36 -8.34
C VAL A 254 -9.29 -19.02 -8.63
N LYS A 255 -8.60 -18.08 -9.28
CA LYS A 255 -9.14 -16.75 -9.62
C LYS A 255 -10.36 -16.85 -10.56
N GLU A 256 -10.32 -17.75 -11.54
CA GLU A 256 -11.42 -17.97 -12.49
C GLU A 256 -12.66 -18.54 -11.79
N ARG A 257 -12.47 -19.44 -10.83
CA ARG A 257 -13.57 -20.03 -10.07
C ARG A 257 -14.23 -19.00 -9.14
N TYR A 258 -13.49 -18.07 -8.55
CA TYR A 258 -14.08 -16.92 -7.86
C TYR A 258 -14.89 -16.03 -8.82
N LYS A 259 -14.36 -15.75 -10.02
CA LYS A 259 -15.09 -15.00 -11.06
C LYS A 259 -16.40 -15.69 -11.46
N GLN A 260 -16.40 -17.00 -11.66
CA GLN A 260 -17.60 -17.77 -12.00
C GLN A 260 -18.68 -17.64 -10.91
N VAL A 261 -18.29 -17.73 -9.63
CA VAL A 261 -19.24 -17.59 -8.52
C VAL A 261 -19.75 -16.17 -8.38
N GLY A 262 -18.86 -15.17 -8.42
CA GLY A 262 -19.24 -13.77 -8.24
C GLY A 262 -20.09 -13.20 -9.37
N ASN A 263 -19.92 -13.69 -10.60
CA ASN A 263 -20.73 -13.26 -11.75
C ASN A 263 -22.03 -14.06 -11.92
N ALA A 264 -22.21 -15.15 -11.17
CA ALA A 264 -23.40 -15.97 -11.30
C ALA A 264 -24.63 -15.27 -10.71
N VAL A 265 -25.79 -15.59 -11.27
CA VAL A 265 -27.07 -15.29 -10.64
C VAL A 265 -27.28 -16.30 -9.51
N ALA A 266 -27.73 -15.83 -8.35
CA ALA A 266 -28.03 -16.70 -7.21
C ALA A 266 -29.00 -17.81 -7.63
N VAL A 267 -28.63 -19.06 -7.37
CA VAL A 267 -29.37 -20.23 -7.86
C VAL A 267 -30.84 -20.25 -7.38
N PRO A 268 -31.17 -19.89 -6.13
CA PRO A 268 -32.56 -19.82 -5.69
C PRO A 268 -33.40 -18.79 -6.47
N VAL A 269 -32.79 -17.68 -6.89
CA VAL A 269 -33.47 -16.66 -7.71
C VAL A 269 -33.77 -17.23 -9.10
N ALA A 270 -32.81 -17.89 -9.72
CA ALA A 270 -33.00 -18.55 -11.01
C ALA A 270 -34.07 -19.66 -10.94
N GLN A 271 -34.14 -20.41 -9.85
CA GLN A 271 -35.17 -21.42 -9.62
C GLN A 271 -36.57 -20.82 -9.54
N ALA A 272 -36.74 -19.70 -8.81
CA ALA A 272 -38.03 -19.03 -8.70
C ALA A 272 -38.52 -18.50 -10.05
N LEU A 273 -37.61 -17.90 -10.84
CA LEU A 273 -37.90 -17.45 -12.20
C LEU A 273 -38.23 -18.63 -13.14
N GLY A 274 -37.49 -19.74 -13.02
CA GLY A 274 -37.75 -20.96 -13.79
C GLY A 274 -39.12 -21.57 -13.47
N TYR A 275 -39.54 -21.54 -12.21
CA TYR A 275 -40.88 -21.97 -11.81
C TYR A 275 -41.96 -21.08 -12.42
N ALA A 276 -41.82 -19.77 -12.33
CA ALA A 276 -42.75 -18.82 -12.93
C ALA A 276 -42.87 -19.04 -14.45
N LEU A 277 -41.73 -19.22 -15.14
CA LEU A 277 -41.69 -19.55 -16.56
C LEU A 277 -42.42 -20.86 -16.87
N GLY A 278 -42.19 -21.91 -16.07
CA GLY A 278 -42.87 -23.20 -16.23
C GLY A 278 -44.38 -23.10 -16.08
N MET A 279 -44.86 -22.34 -15.08
CA MET A 279 -46.28 -22.09 -14.87
C MET A 279 -46.92 -21.33 -16.04
N ALA A 280 -46.23 -20.33 -16.57
CA ALA A 280 -46.67 -19.58 -17.75
C ALA A 280 -46.71 -20.46 -19.01
N TYR A 281 -45.67 -21.29 -19.21
CA TYR A 281 -45.60 -22.20 -20.35
C TYR A 281 -46.72 -23.25 -20.34
N LEU A 282 -47.12 -23.71 -19.16
CA LEU A 282 -48.24 -24.64 -18.98
C LEU A 282 -49.62 -23.95 -18.97
N SER A 283 -49.67 -22.62 -19.11
CA SER A 283 -50.89 -21.81 -19.02
C SER A 283 -51.67 -21.99 -17.70
N ILE A 284 -50.95 -22.20 -16.59
CA ILE A 284 -51.54 -22.34 -15.24
C ILE A 284 -51.42 -21.02 -14.46
N SER A 285 -50.63 -20.07 -14.92
CA SER A 285 -50.49 -18.74 -14.30
C SER A 285 -51.63 -17.79 -14.69
N GLY A 286 -51.95 -16.84 -13.81
CA GLY A 286 -52.79 -15.68 -14.14
C GLY A 286 -51.99 -14.53 -14.75
N ASP A 287 -52.68 -13.43 -15.07
CA ASP A 287 -52.10 -12.20 -15.68
C ASP A 287 -51.48 -11.23 -14.65
N GLU A 288 -51.37 -11.66 -13.38
CA GLU A 288 -50.81 -10.83 -12.31
C GLU A 288 -49.28 -10.70 -12.43
N PRO A 289 -48.71 -9.53 -12.09
CA PRO A 289 -47.27 -9.29 -12.21
C PRO A 289 -46.43 -10.06 -11.18
N LEU A 290 -47.06 -10.66 -10.17
CA LEU A 290 -46.41 -11.38 -9.08
C LEU A 290 -46.99 -12.80 -8.96
N ILE A 291 -46.11 -13.75 -8.65
CA ILE A 291 -46.49 -15.13 -8.34
C ILE A 291 -46.08 -15.45 -6.91
N ILE A 292 -46.98 -16.06 -6.15
CA ILE A 292 -46.69 -16.59 -4.83
C ILE A 292 -46.19 -18.02 -5.01
N LEU A 293 -44.96 -18.29 -4.59
CA LEU A 293 -44.39 -19.63 -4.63
C LEU A 293 -45.10 -20.53 -3.60
N PRO A 294 -45.31 -21.83 -3.92
CA PRO A 294 -45.93 -22.75 -2.97
C PRO A 294 -45.05 -22.92 -1.73
N GLN A 295 -45.67 -23.24 -0.59
CA GLN A 295 -44.99 -23.32 0.71
C GLN A 295 -43.84 -24.35 0.77
N GLU A 296 -43.85 -25.35 -0.11
CA GLU A 296 -42.84 -26.42 -0.20
C GLU A 296 -41.81 -26.18 -1.32
N PHE A 297 -41.70 -24.95 -1.83
CA PHE A 297 -40.66 -24.56 -2.78
C PHE A 297 -39.34 -24.28 -2.06
N PRO A 298 -38.18 -24.72 -2.58
CA PRO A 298 -37.96 -25.49 -3.82
C PRO A 298 -38.01 -27.01 -3.62
N GLU A 299 -38.36 -27.49 -2.43
CA GLU A 299 -38.18 -28.89 -2.02
C GLU A 299 -38.98 -29.91 -2.85
N ARG A 300 -40.15 -29.55 -3.38
CA ARG A 300 -40.92 -30.45 -4.25
C ARG A 300 -40.50 -30.52 -5.70
N LEU A 301 -39.59 -29.65 -6.18
CA LEU A 301 -39.16 -29.67 -7.58
C LEU A 301 -38.34 -30.92 -7.94
N TRP A 302 -37.65 -31.51 -6.96
CA TRP A 302 -36.72 -32.63 -7.19
C TRP A 302 -37.29 -34.02 -6.89
N PHE A 303 -38.37 -34.14 -6.11
CA PHE A 303 -38.99 -35.43 -5.77
C PHE A 303 -40.37 -35.69 -6.40
N ALA A 304 -40.80 -34.88 -7.36
CA ALA A 304 -41.92 -35.26 -8.21
C ALA A 304 -41.49 -36.35 -9.21
N LYS A 305 -41.63 -37.62 -8.80
CA LYS A 305 -41.34 -38.90 -9.48
C LYS A 305 -40.00 -39.57 -9.12
N ARG A 306 -39.99 -40.26 -7.99
CA ARG A 306 -39.48 -41.64 -7.91
C ARG A 306 -40.54 -42.54 -7.31
#